data_AF-A0A0M9EK57-F1
#
_entry.id   AF-A0A0M9EK57-F1
#
_cell.length_a   1.000
_cell.length_b   1.000
_cell.length_c   1.000
_cell.angle_alpha   90.00
_cell.angle_beta   90.00
_cell.angle_gamma   90.00
#
_symmetry.space_group_name_H-M   'P 1'
#
loop_
_entity.id
_entity.type
_entity.pdbx_description
1 polymer ?
#
loop_
_entity_poly.entity_id
_entity_poly.type
_entity_poly.pdbx_seq_one_letter_code
_entity_poly.pdbx_strand_id
1 'polypeptide(L)'
;MSDKTPKHVADQATTKGAMRQRNRLTLIGVMGNEKNPYALLMTTNRRILRVKLGDNTPGGRVAAIGKDTIVLNGGGRTTTLEIPG
;
A
#
# COMPACT_ATOMS: atom_id res chain seq x y z
N MET A 1 -10.12 -32.75 4.91
CA MET A 1 -10.26 -31.42 5.55
C MET A 1 -8.93 -31.06 6.18
N SER A 2 -8.21 -30.07 5.64
CA SER A 2 -7.11 -29.35 6.33
C SER A 2 -6.64 -28.22 5.42
N ASP A 3 -7.20 -27.04 5.65
CA ASP A 3 -6.71 -25.74 5.20
C ASP A 3 -5.19 -25.60 5.41
N LYS A 4 -4.42 -25.72 4.33
CA LYS A 4 -3.06 -25.17 4.27
C LYS A 4 -3.08 -23.98 3.34
N THR A 5 -3.63 -22.89 3.84
CA THR A 5 -3.39 -21.54 3.34
C THR A 5 -1.88 -21.36 3.16
N PRO A 6 -1.37 -21.16 1.93
CA PRO A 6 0.05 -20.97 1.73
C PRO A 6 0.48 -19.66 2.39
N LYS A 7 1.31 -19.77 3.43
CA LYS A 7 1.87 -18.66 4.23
C LYS A 7 2.89 -17.79 3.47
N HIS A 8 2.96 -17.89 2.15
CA HIS A 8 4.02 -17.30 1.33
C HIS A 8 3.56 -16.22 0.35
N VAL A 9 2.48 -15.49 0.65
CA VAL A 9 2.13 -14.26 -0.09
C VAL A 9 2.58 -13.00 0.65
N ALA A 10 2.97 -13.11 1.93
CA ALA A 10 3.38 -11.96 2.74
C ALA A 10 4.86 -11.58 2.55
N ASP A 11 5.71 -12.49 2.08
CA ASP A 11 7.17 -12.28 2.02
C ASP A 11 7.67 -11.73 0.67
N GLN A 12 6.88 -11.81 -0.40
CA GLN A 12 7.34 -11.44 -1.74
C GLN A 12 7.11 -9.98 -2.11
N ALA A 13 6.66 -9.15 -1.16
CA ALA A 13 6.23 -7.80 -1.44
C ALA A 13 7.03 -6.71 -0.69
N THR A 14 8.33 -6.89 -0.48
CA THR A 14 9.18 -5.77 -0.04
C THR A 14 10.60 -5.92 -0.56
N THR A 15 10.76 -5.91 -1.87
CA THR A 15 12.08 -5.72 -2.48
C THR A 15 11.98 -4.75 -3.63
N LYS A 16 12.27 -3.47 -3.35
CA LYS A 16 13.09 -2.53 -4.18
C LYS A 16 12.71 -1.05 -4.18
N GLY A 17 11.63 -0.60 -3.53
CA GLY A 17 11.30 0.84 -3.46
C GLY A 17 11.31 1.49 -2.07
N ALA A 18 10.95 0.75 -1.01
CA ALA A 18 10.57 1.33 0.28
C ALA A 18 11.72 1.50 1.29
N MET A 19 12.97 1.38 0.88
CA MET A 19 14.11 1.60 1.76
C MET A 19 14.51 3.06 1.77
N ARG A 20 13.71 3.94 2.39
CA ARG A 20 14.12 4.97 3.36
C ARG A 20 12.87 5.35 4.16
N GLN A 21 13.03 5.64 5.45
CA GLN A 21 12.00 6.01 6.44
C GLN A 21 11.24 4.86 7.14
N ARG A 22 11.33 4.90 8.48
CA ARG A 22 10.97 3.87 9.48
C ARG A 22 9.46 3.63 9.66
N ASN A 23 8.60 4.16 8.79
CA ASN A 23 7.15 4.00 8.86
C ASN A 23 6.66 3.17 7.66
N ARG A 24 6.88 1.85 7.73
CA ARG A 24 6.67 0.90 6.62
C ARG A 24 5.18 0.75 6.31
N LEU A 25 4.70 1.52 5.34
CA LEU A 25 3.48 1.21 4.59
C LEU A 25 3.88 0.47 3.33
N THR A 26 3.26 -0.68 3.08
CA THR A 26 3.46 -1.47 1.87
C THR A 26 2.18 -1.44 1.05
N LEU A 27 2.28 -1.11 -0.24
CA LEU A 27 1.16 -1.27 -1.16
C LEU A 27 0.99 -2.76 -1.47
N ILE A 28 -0.15 -3.35 -1.07
CA ILE A 28 -0.49 -4.74 -1.36
C ILE A 28 -1.17 -4.83 -2.72
N GLY A 29 -2.03 -3.86 -3.04
CA GLY A 29 -2.79 -3.85 -4.27
C GLY A 29 -3.70 -2.64 -4.39
N VAL A 30 -4.14 -2.37 -5.61
CA VAL A 30 -5.19 -1.41 -5.92
C VAL A 30 -6.41 -2.18 -6.42
N MET A 31 -7.58 -1.82 -5.91
CA MET A 31 -8.86 -2.46 -6.24
C MET A 31 -9.96 -1.41 -6.38
N GLY A 32 -11.12 -1.82 -6.88
CA GLY A 32 -12.29 -0.95 -6.99
C GLY A 32 -12.71 -0.71 -8.44
N ASN A 33 -13.65 0.20 -8.58
CA ASN A 33 -14.27 0.60 -9.84
C ASN A 33 -13.58 1.86 -10.39
N GLU A 34 -13.60 2.07 -11.70
CA GLU A 34 -12.92 3.20 -12.38
C GLU A 34 -13.28 4.57 -11.76
N LYS A 35 -14.50 4.70 -11.25
CA LYS A 35 -14.98 5.93 -10.60
C LYS A 35 -14.54 6.07 -9.14
N ASN A 36 -14.17 4.99 -8.46
CA ASN A 36 -13.80 4.97 -7.04
C ASN A 36 -12.74 3.89 -6.73
N PRO A 37 -11.51 4.04 -7.25
CA PRO A 37 -10.41 3.15 -6.88
C PRO A 37 -10.06 3.31 -5.40
N TYR A 38 -9.66 2.20 -4.77
CA TYR A 38 -9.16 2.14 -3.41
C TYR A 38 -7.89 1.27 -3.36
N ALA A 39 -6.91 1.72 -2.57
CA ALA A 39 -5.68 0.99 -2.35
C ALA A 39 -5.73 0.23 -1.02
N LEU A 40 -5.03 -0.90 -1.00
CA LEU A 40 -4.82 -1.72 0.18
C LEU A 40 -3.38 -1.53 0.64
N LEU A 41 -3.21 -0.92 1.80
CA LEU A 41 -1.92 -0.69 2.42
C LEU A 41 -1.73 -1.63 3.62
N MET A 42 -0.61 -2.34 3.67
CA MET A 42 -0.18 -3.04 4.87
C MET A 42 0.61 -2.09 5.76
N THR A 43 0.22 -1.99 7.02
CA THR A 43 1.01 -1.31 8.05
C THR A 43 1.99 -2.29 8.70
N THR A 44 3.07 -1.77 9.30
CA THR A 44 4.09 -2.57 10.02
C THR A 44 3.51 -3.49 11.12
N ASN A 45 2.33 -3.18 11.66
CA ASN A 45 1.61 -4.02 12.62
C ASN A 45 0.76 -5.12 11.96
N ARG A 46 0.99 -5.45 10.68
CA ARG A 46 0.24 -6.42 9.87
C ARG A 46 -1.26 -6.12 9.74
N ARG A 47 -1.68 -4.87 9.92
CA ARG A 47 -3.06 -4.45 9.64
C ARG A 47 -3.17 -4.04 8.18
N ILE A 48 -4.33 -4.33 7.59
CA ILE A 48 -4.67 -3.92 6.23
C ILE A 48 -5.52 -2.66 6.35
N LEU A 49 -5.03 -1.56 5.78
CA LEU A 49 -5.71 -0.29 5.69
C LEU A 49 -6.27 -0.12 4.28
N ARG A 50 -7.58 0.11 4.18
CA ARG A 50 -8.23 0.50 2.92
C ARG A 50 -8.21 2.01 2.83
N VAL A 51 -7.68 2.54 1.74
CA VAL A 51 -7.57 3.99 1.54
C VAL A 51 -8.04 4.39 0.16
N LYS A 52 -8.69 5.54 0.06
CA LYS A 52 -9.17 6.16 -1.17
C LYS A 52 -8.40 7.44 -1.45
N LEU A 53 -8.63 7.99 -2.64
CA LEU A 53 -8.11 9.31 -3.01
C LEU A 53 -8.55 10.34 -1.95
N GLY A 54 -7.59 11.08 -1.38
CA GLY A 54 -7.83 12.06 -0.33
C GLY A 54 -7.80 11.52 1.11
N ASP A 55 -7.77 10.20 1.33
CA ASP A 55 -7.71 9.63 2.68
C ASP A 55 -6.34 9.89 3.34
N ASN A 56 -6.35 10.03 4.66
CA ASN A 56 -5.13 10.18 5.44
C ASN A 56 -4.59 8.82 5.86
N THR A 57 -3.31 8.60 5.62
CA THR A 57 -2.59 7.38 6.00
C THR A 57 -1.43 7.72 6.94
N PRO A 58 -0.86 6.74 7.65
CA PRO A 58 0.35 6.96 8.46
C PRO A 58 1.57 7.47 7.69
N GLY A 59 1.59 7.38 6.36
CA GLY A 59 2.66 7.87 5.48
C GLY A 59 2.32 9.17 4.75
N GLY A 60 1.12 9.72 4.99
CA GLY A 60 0.64 10.92 4.29
C GLY A 60 -0.77 10.75 3.72
N ARG A 61 -1.29 11.82 3.13
CA ARG A 61 -2.57 11.81 2.43
C ARG A 61 -2.43 11.16 1.06
N VAL A 62 -3.39 10.34 0.65
CA VAL A 62 -3.44 9.79 -0.70
C VAL A 62 -3.69 10.92 -1.71
N ALA A 63 -2.70 11.20 -2.53
CA ALA A 63 -2.75 12.21 -3.57
C ALA A 63 -3.19 11.64 -4.92
N ALA A 64 -2.86 10.38 -5.22
CA ALA A 64 -3.29 9.68 -6.42
C ALA A 64 -3.29 8.15 -6.21
N ILE A 65 -4.17 7.44 -6.92
CA ILE A 65 -4.22 5.98 -6.97
C ILE A 65 -4.17 5.57 -8.45
N GLY A 66 -3.09 4.91 -8.84
CA GLY A 66 -2.87 4.33 -10.17
C GLY A 66 -3.30 2.86 -10.23
N LYS A 67 -2.89 2.15 -11.28
CA LYS A 67 -3.25 0.74 -11.49
C LYS A 67 -2.49 -0.20 -10.54
N ASP A 68 -1.25 0.14 -10.26
CA ASP A 68 -0.25 -0.60 -9.48
C ASP A 68 0.60 0.33 -8.62
N THR A 69 0.24 1.61 -8.56
CA THR A 69 0.98 2.65 -7.85
C THR A 69 0.03 3.51 -7.01
N ILE A 70 0.56 4.11 -5.95
CA ILE A 70 -0.13 5.08 -5.11
C ILE A 70 0.82 6.21 -4.78
N VAL A 71 0.30 7.43 -4.78
CA VAL A 71 1.06 8.63 -4.41
C VAL A 71 0.54 9.12 -3.07
N LEU A 72 1.45 9.30 -2.12
CA LEU A 72 1.19 9.85 -0.79
C LEU A 72 1.87 11.21 -0.65
N ASN A 73 1.14 12.21 -0.17
CA ASN A 73 1.69 13.50 0.22
C ASN A 73 1.70 13.60 1.75
N GLY A 74 2.87 13.62 2.35
CA GLY A 74 3.03 13.63 3.81
C GLY A 74 4.32 14.31 4.24
N GLY A 75 4.26 15.13 5.28
CA GLY A 75 5.46 15.77 5.85
C GLY A 75 6.24 16.64 4.85
N GLY A 76 5.53 17.35 3.96
CA GLY A 76 6.12 18.25 2.97
C GLY A 76 6.74 17.58 1.73
N ARG A 77 6.56 16.27 1.56
CA ARG A 77 7.12 15.50 0.43
C ARG A 77 6.08 14.55 -0.17
N THR A 78 6.26 14.31 -1.46
CA THR A 78 5.50 13.32 -2.23
C THR A 78 6.27 12.00 -2.25
N THR A 79 5.60 10.92 -1.87
CA THR A 79 6.14 9.56 -1.82
C THR A 79 5.28 8.67 -2.69
N THR A 80 5.86 8.09 -3.73
CA THR A 80 5.19 7.10 -4.57
C THR A 80 5.51 5.71 -4.05
N LEU A 81 4.49 4.90 -3.82
CA LEU A 81 4.61 3.49 -3.51
C LEU A 81 4.07 2.69 -4.68
N GLU A 82 4.77 1.63 -5.05
CA GLU A 82 4.41 0.75 -6.16
C GLU A 82 4.25 -0.67 -5.64
N ILE A 83 3.41 -1.47 -6.30
CA ILE A 83 3.29 -2.88 -5.99
C ILE A 83 4.63 -3.53 -6.36
N PRO A 84 5.32 -4.16 -5.42
CA PRO A 84 6.49 -4.97 -5.73
C PRO A 84 6.07 -6.17 -6.58
N GLY A 85 6.54 -6.20 -7.82
CA GLY A 85 6.44 -7.34 -8.74
C GLY A 85 7.60 -8.33 -8.59
#